data_AF-J2GTY3-F1
#
_entry.id   AF-J2GTY3-F1
#
_cell.length_a   1.000
_cell.length_b   1.000
_cell.length_c   1.000
_cell.angle_alpha   90.00
_cell.angle_beta   90.00
_cell.angle_gamma   90.00
#
_symmetry.space_group_name_H-M   'P 1'
#
loop_
_entity.id
_entity.type
_entity.pdbx_description
1 polymer ?
#
loop_
_entity_poly.entity_id
_entity_poly.type
_entity_poly.pdbx_seq_one_letter_code
_entity_poly.pdbx_strand_id
1 'polypeptide(L)'
;GSSTFMIYTGAPQNTRRKPIEDQYITEGKEVMAKQGVDEIVVHAPYIINLGSYKDDTYELAVRFLQEEIRRTDYIGVKNIVLHPGAYTDKDAEYGIARIAEGLNEVLTGIKDTDVNIALETMAGKGTEIGRSFEEIASIIEKVEDNSRLTVCMDTCHIHDAGYDIVNDFDGVLEQFDRTIGLDRLAVVHLNDSKNFRGAGKDRHAPIGAGLIGFDAMNYIVNHEKIRHLPLVLETPWISKEKGNERPMYEAEIALLRGEVDKRFGDEFMDHVERLDFFFRKQDITRREYVIGIWDLLKNDAKAKKADGREPMERLYDMVKEARLFPELTEEQINHRLSAYFAIPKYS
;
A
#
# COMPACT_ATOMS: atom_id res chain seq x y z
N GLY A 1 -16.06 -6.73 -1.65
CA GLY A 1 -16.18 -5.43 -2.34
C GLY A 1 -15.06 -5.21 -3.35
N SER A 2 -13.93 -5.92 -3.22
CA SER A 2 -12.79 -5.78 -4.13
C SER A 2 -13.08 -6.35 -5.52
N SER A 3 -12.53 -5.72 -6.56
CA SER A 3 -12.48 -6.21 -7.94
C SER A 3 -11.08 -6.69 -8.36
N THR A 4 -10.09 -6.57 -7.46
CA THR A 4 -8.73 -7.12 -7.56
C THR A 4 -8.22 -7.39 -6.15
N PHE A 5 -7.13 -8.15 -6.03
CA PHE A 5 -6.39 -8.33 -4.77
C PHE A 5 -4.94 -8.67 -5.05
N MET A 6 -4.10 -8.54 -4.03
CA MET A 6 -2.69 -8.94 -4.09
C MET A 6 -2.41 -10.08 -3.13
N ILE A 7 -1.54 -11.00 -3.55
CA ILE A 7 -1.07 -12.11 -2.73
C ILE A 7 0.45 -12.22 -2.73
N TYR A 8 1.00 -12.76 -1.66
CA TYR A 8 2.30 -13.40 -1.71
C TYR A 8 2.11 -14.87 -2.11
N THR A 9 3.08 -15.48 -2.79
CA THR A 9 2.98 -16.93 -3.13
C THR A 9 3.26 -17.85 -1.94
N GLY A 10 3.54 -17.27 -0.77
CA GLY A 10 3.81 -17.94 0.50
C GLY A 10 3.94 -16.92 1.63
N ALA A 11 4.60 -17.29 2.72
CA ALA A 11 4.85 -16.35 3.81
C ALA A 11 5.79 -15.22 3.34
N PRO A 12 5.44 -13.94 3.55
CA PRO A 12 6.22 -12.79 3.07
C PRO A 12 7.59 -12.64 3.75
N GLN A 13 7.74 -13.20 4.95
CA GLN A 13 8.92 -13.04 5.81
C GLN A 13 9.98 -14.14 5.66
N ASN A 14 9.77 -15.12 4.77
CA ASN A 14 10.72 -16.22 4.58
C ASN A 14 10.66 -16.82 3.16
N THR A 15 11.64 -17.67 2.87
CA THR A 15 11.82 -18.31 1.56
C THR A 15 11.13 -19.67 1.44
N ARG A 16 10.43 -20.15 2.47
CA ARG A 16 9.81 -21.48 2.43
C ARG A 16 8.55 -21.43 1.58
N ARG A 17 8.44 -22.37 0.65
CA ARG A 17 7.27 -22.53 -0.22
C ARG A 17 6.72 -23.95 -0.14
N LYS A 18 5.40 -24.05 -0.19
CA LYS A 18 4.74 -25.31 -0.52
C LYS A 18 4.90 -25.59 -2.02
N PRO A 19 4.80 -26.87 -2.44
CA PRO A 19 4.64 -27.22 -3.84
C PRO A 19 3.56 -26.35 -4.50
N ILE A 20 3.77 -25.99 -5.76
CA ILE A 20 2.90 -25.03 -6.45
C ILE A 20 1.53 -25.64 -6.77
N GLU A 21 1.50 -26.96 -6.96
CA GLU A 21 0.33 -27.77 -7.21
C GLU A 21 -0.62 -27.79 -6.00
N ASP A 22 -0.09 -27.53 -4.80
CA ASP A 22 -0.85 -27.52 -3.53
C ASP A 22 -1.49 -26.13 -3.25
N GLN A 23 -1.49 -25.22 -4.22
CA GLN A 23 -2.00 -23.85 -4.05
C GLN A 23 -3.47 -23.66 -4.45
N TYR A 24 -4.19 -24.70 -4.85
CA TYR A 24 -5.63 -24.64 -5.22
C TYR A 24 -5.94 -23.55 -6.28
N ILE A 25 -5.05 -23.38 -7.26
CA ILE A 25 -5.13 -22.29 -8.24
C ILE A 25 -6.39 -22.42 -9.11
N THR A 26 -6.77 -23.63 -9.50
CA THR A 26 -7.98 -23.88 -10.29
C THR A 26 -9.23 -23.43 -9.53
N GLU A 27 -9.37 -23.87 -8.28
CA GLU A 27 -10.49 -23.53 -7.41
C GLU A 27 -10.52 -22.02 -7.13
N GLY A 28 -9.36 -21.41 -6.88
CA GLY A 28 -9.22 -19.96 -6.71
C GLY A 28 -9.71 -19.18 -7.94
N LYS A 29 -9.28 -19.57 -9.14
CA LYS A 29 -9.72 -18.95 -10.40
C LYS A 29 -11.21 -19.11 -10.66
N GLU A 30 -11.79 -20.27 -10.32
CA GLU A 30 -13.23 -20.47 -10.44
C GLU A 30 -14.03 -19.54 -9.51
N VAL A 31 -13.55 -19.33 -8.28
CA VAL A 31 -14.18 -18.40 -7.33
C VAL A 31 -14.01 -16.96 -7.81
N MET A 32 -12.82 -16.58 -8.29
CA MET A 32 -12.55 -15.26 -8.86
C MET A 32 -13.51 -14.94 -10.02
N ALA A 33 -13.65 -15.85 -11.00
CA ALA A 33 -14.56 -15.67 -12.12
C ALA A 33 -16.02 -15.53 -11.67
N LYS A 34 -16.46 -16.31 -10.68
CA LYS A 34 -17.82 -16.18 -10.10
C LYS A 34 -18.06 -14.85 -9.39
N GLN A 35 -17.01 -14.21 -8.88
CA GLN A 35 -17.07 -12.93 -8.18
C GLN A 35 -16.73 -11.72 -9.06
N GLY A 36 -16.41 -11.94 -10.35
CA GLY A 36 -16.01 -10.87 -11.27
C GLY A 36 -14.65 -10.25 -10.93
N VAL A 37 -13.70 -11.05 -10.45
CA VAL A 37 -12.30 -10.65 -10.23
C VAL A 37 -11.48 -11.21 -11.38
N ASP A 38 -11.12 -10.36 -12.33
CA ASP A 38 -10.44 -10.79 -13.56
C ASP A 38 -8.90 -10.75 -13.44
N GLU A 39 -8.38 -9.83 -12.62
CA GLU A 39 -6.95 -9.58 -12.45
C GLU A 39 -6.56 -9.54 -10.97
N ILE A 40 -5.40 -10.11 -10.66
CA ILE A 40 -4.77 -10.06 -9.34
C ILE A 40 -3.30 -9.70 -9.50
N VAL A 41 -2.68 -9.31 -8.40
CA VAL A 41 -1.25 -8.98 -8.33
C VAL A 41 -0.54 -10.00 -7.45
N VAL A 42 0.72 -10.32 -7.77
CA VAL A 42 1.60 -11.05 -6.85
C VAL A 42 2.64 -10.09 -6.30
N HIS A 43 2.94 -10.19 -5.01
CA HIS A 43 4.06 -9.48 -4.39
C HIS A 43 5.19 -10.47 -4.07
N ALA A 44 6.41 -10.11 -4.45
CA ALA A 44 7.61 -10.83 -4.07
C ALA A 44 7.92 -10.60 -2.57
N PRO A 45 8.43 -11.59 -1.82
CA PRO A 45 8.77 -11.40 -0.41
C PRO A 45 9.70 -10.22 -0.16
N TYR A 46 9.37 -9.39 0.84
CA TYR A 46 10.15 -8.19 1.19
C TYR A 46 11.59 -8.47 1.66
N ILE A 47 11.93 -9.75 1.86
CA ILE A 47 13.28 -10.19 2.24
C ILE A 47 14.23 -10.31 1.05
N ILE A 48 13.72 -10.26 -0.18
CA ILE A 48 14.55 -10.26 -1.40
C ILE A 48 15.29 -8.94 -1.47
N ASN A 49 16.62 -8.99 -1.60
CA ASN A 49 17.45 -7.80 -1.77
C ASN A 49 18.50 -8.01 -2.87
N LEU A 50 18.16 -7.57 -4.09
CA LEU A 50 19.08 -7.59 -5.23
C LEU A 50 20.19 -6.52 -5.10
N GLY A 51 20.07 -5.56 -4.18
CA GLY A 51 21.10 -4.54 -3.91
C GLY A 51 22.18 -4.96 -2.90
N SER A 52 22.12 -6.20 -2.40
CA SER A 52 23.07 -6.70 -1.41
C SER A 52 24.48 -6.88 -1.98
N TYR A 53 25.50 -6.38 -1.28
CA TYR A 53 26.90 -6.63 -1.59
C TYR A 53 27.41 -8.01 -1.12
N LYS A 54 26.61 -8.73 -0.33
CA LYS A 54 26.94 -10.08 0.16
C LYS A 54 26.46 -11.09 -0.87
N ASP A 55 27.39 -11.88 -1.41
CA ASP A 55 27.14 -12.85 -2.47
C ASP A 55 26.04 -13.85 -2.10
N ASP A 56 26.12 -14.50 -0.93
CA ASP A 56 25.09 -15.46 -0.50
C ASP A 56 23.67 -14.87 -0.47
N THR A 57 23.52 -13.62 -0.02
CA THR A 57 22.23 -12.93 0.03
C THR A 57 21.75 -12.59 -1.38
N TYR A 58 22.65 -12.13 -2.24
CA TYR A 58 22.36 -11.77 -3.61
C TYR A 58 21.97 -13.00 -4.44
N GLU A 59 22.75 -14.08 -4.39
CA GLU A 59 22.47 -15.34 -5.07
C GLU A 59 21.14 -15.96 -4.61
N LEU A 60 20.86 -15.90 -3.30
CA LEU A 60 19.56 -16.29 -2.76
C LEU A 60 18.44 -15.42 -3.33
N ALA A 61 18.62 -14.10 -3.37
CA ALA A 61 17.62 -13.18 -3.90
C ALA A 61 17.33 -13.45 -5.39
N VAL A 62 18.36 -13.64 -6.22
CA VAL A 62 18.24 -13.98 -7.64
C VAL A 62 17.47 -15.28 -7.82
N ARG A 63 17.96 -16.38 -7.23
CA ARG A 63 17.33 -17.71 -7.35
C ARG A 63 15.88 -17.69 -6.85
N PHE A 64 15.66 -17.09 -5.69
CA PHE A 64 14.33 -17.08 -5.08
C PHE A 64 13.34 -16.22 -5.86
N LEU A 65 13.76 -15.08 -6.40
CA LEU A 65 12.91 -14.28 -7.27
C LEU A 65 12.56 -15.02 -8.57
N GLN A 66 13.51 -15.76 -9.17
CA GLN A 66 13.21 -16.62 -10.32
C GLN A 66 12.17 -17.71 -9.99
N GLU A 67 12.22 -18.28 -8.78
CA GLU A 67 11.20 -19.22 -8.30
C GLU A 67 9.83 -18.53 -8.12
N GLU A 68 9.78 -17.36 -7.48
CA GLU A 68 8.53 -16.60 -7.31
C GLU A 68 7.92 -16.15 -8.65
N ILE A 69 8.75 -15.82 -9.64
CA ILE A 69 8.31 -15.49 -11.01
C ILE A 69 7.67 -16.71 -11.67
N ARG A 70 8.29 -17.89 -11.62
CA ARG A 70 7.67 -19.12 -12.16
C ARG A 70 6.38 -19.47 -11.43
N ARG A 71 6.29 -19.17 -10.12
CA ARG A 71 5.05 -19.33 -9.37
C ARG A 71 3.97 -18.38 -9.86
N THR A 72 4.33 -17.13 -10.08
CA THR A 72 3.45 -16.08 -10.62
C THR A 72 2.94 -16.47 -12.01
N ASP A 73 3.82 -16.97 -12.87
CA ASP A 73 3.51 -17.43 -14.22
C ASP A 73 2.52 -18.61 -14.20
N TYR A 74 2.74 -19.60 -13.34
CA TYR A 74 1.84 -20.74 -13.18
C TYR A 74 0.48 -20.35 -12.58
N ILE A 75 0.44 -19.35 -11.67
CA ILE A 75 -0.83 -18.74 -11.23
C ILE A 75 -1.50 -18.01 -12.41
N GLY A 76 -0.76 -17.59 -13.43
CA GLY A 76 -1.25 -16.88 -14.61
C GLY A 76 -1.37 -15.38 -14.40
N VAL A 77 -0.54 -14.82 -13.51
CA VAL A 77 -0.50 -13.39 -13.20
C VAL A 77 0.62 -12.73 -14.00
N LYS A 78 0.38 -11.51 -14.50
CA LYS A 78 1.32 -10.81 -15.39
C LYS A 78 2.35 -9.95 -14.69
N ASN A 79 2.10 -9.49 -13.46
CA ASN A 79 3.01 -8.62 -12.73
C ASN A 79 3.33 -9.22 -11.36
N ILE A 80 4.62 -9.28 -11.03
CA ILE A 80 5.11 -9.48 -9.67
C ILE A 80 5.73 -8.19 -9.15
N VAL A 81 5.19 -7.64 -8.06
CA VAL A 81 5.72 -6.47 -7.38
C VAL A 81 6.98 -6.83 -6.62
N LEU A 82 8.01 -5.99 -6.72
CA LEU A 82 9.29 -6.17 -6.07
C LEU A 82 9.79 -4.83 -5.52
N HIS A 83 10.05 -4.78 -4.23
CA HIS A 83 10.92 -3.73 -3.68
C HIS A 83 12.30 -3.86 -4.33
N PRO A 84 12.83 -2.83 -5.03
CA PRO A 84 14.05 -2.98 -5.83
C PRO A 84 15.23 -3.53 -5.03
N GLY A 85 15.40 -3.04 -3.80
CA GLY A 85 16.40 -3.52 -2.86
C GLY A 85 16.93 -2.39 -1.97
N ALA A 86 18.00 -2.70 -1.25
CA ALA A 86 18.68 -1.77 -0.37
C ALA A 86 20.20 -1.96 -0.46
N TYR A 87 20.96 -0.87 -0.52
CA TYR A 87 22.42 -0.93 -0.67
C TYR A 87 23.15 -1.33 0.62
N THR A 88 22.47 -1.34 1.76
CA THR A 88 23.02 -1.73 3.08
C THR A 88 24.26 -0.91 3.48
N ASP A 89 25.46 -1.50 3.42
CA ASP A 89 26.70 -0.84 3.85
C ASP A 89 27.44 -0.14 2.70
N LYS A 90 26.83 -0.07 1.52
CA LYS A 90 27.37 0.60 0.32
C LYS A 90 26.73 1.97 0.10
N ASP A 91 26.67 2.42 -1.15
CA ASP A 91 25.97 3.63 -1.57
C ASP A 91 24.89 3.31 -2.61
N ALA A 92 24.07 4.32 -2.92
CA ALA A 92 22.96 4.17 -3.85
C ALA A 92 23.42 3.85 -5.27
N GLU A 93 24.56 4.39 -5.74
CA GLU A 93 25.08 4.12 -7.08
C GLU A 93 25.46 2.64 -7.23
N TYR A 94 26.17 2.09 -6.24
CA TYR A 94 26.47 0.66 -6.16
C TYR A 94 25.19 -0.17 -6.15
N GLY A 95 24.24 0.16 -5.29
CA GLY A 95 23.03 -0.64 -5.16
C GLY A 95 22.15 -0.61 -6.42
N ILE A 96 22.04 0.54 -7.10
CA ILE A 96 21.33 0.66 -8.40
C ILE A 96 21.98 -0.28 -9.43
N ALA A 97 23.31 -0.23 -9.55
CA ALA A 97 24.03 -1.09 -10.47
C ALA A 97 23.86 -2.59 -10.12
N ARG A 98 23.91 -2.92 -8.82
CA ARG A 98 23.78 -4.29 -8.32
C ARG A 98 22.36 -4.84 -8.52
N ILE A 99 21.34 -4.02 -8.31
CA ILE A 99 19.94 -4.39 -8.59
C ILE A 99 19.77 -4.66 -10.08
N ALA A 100 20.30 -3.81 -10.96
CA ALA A 100 20.21 -4.02 -12.41
C ALA A 100 20.92 -5.32 -12.86
N GLU A 101 22.10 -5.62 -12.30
CA GLU A 101 22.79 -6.90 -12.52
C GLU A 101 21.90 -8.09 -12.09
N GLY A 102 21.32 -8.02 -10.89
CA GLY A 102 20.43 -9.05 -10.36
C GLY A 102 19.19 -9.24 -11.22
N LEU A 103 18.60 -8.16 -11.72
CA LEU A 103 17.46 -8.21 -12.64
C LEU A 103 17.85 -8.86 -13.97
N ASN A 104 19.03 -8.56 -14.53
CA ASN A 104 19.51 -9.22 -15.75
C ASN A 104 19.68 -10.74 -15.55
N GLU A 105 20.24 -11.17 -14.41
CA GLU A 105 20.36 -12.60 -14.07
C GLU A 105 18.99 -13.25 -13.88
N VAL A 106 18.08 -12.58 -13.17
CA VAL A 106 16.71 -13.05 -12.94
C VAL A 106 15.99 -13.24 -14.26
N LEU A 107 15.91 -12.20 -15.10
CA LEU A 107 15.26 -12.22 -16.41
C LEU A 107 15.87 -13.27 -17.34
N THR A 108 17.20 -13.43 -17.31
CA THR A 108 17.88 -14.48 -18.08
C THR A 108 17.46 -15.89 -17.66
N GLY A 109 17.22 -16.10 -16.37
CA GLY A 109 16.79 -17.39 -15.83
C GLY A 109 15.30 -17.71 -16.03
N ILE A 110 14.47 -16.75 -16.42
CA ILE A 110 13.00 -16.90 -16.55
C ILE A 110 12.47 -16.61 -17.95
N LYS A 111 13.32 -16.72 -18.99
CA LYS A 111 12.94 -16.52 -20.40
C LYS A 111 11.78 -17.41 -20.88
N ASP A 112 11.48 -18.46 -20.15
CA ASP A 112 10.35 -19.37 -20.34
C ASP A 112 9.01 -18.83 -19.82
N THR A 113 9.00 -17.68 -19.15
CA THR A 113 7.81 -17.04 -18.56
C THR A 113 7.48 -15.70 -19.24
N ASP A 114 6.27 -15.20 -19.03
CA ASP A 114 5.81 -13.89 -19.54
C ASP A 114 5.38 -12.92 -18.42
N VAL A 115 6.00 -13.07 -17.24
CA VAL A 115 5.76 -12.22 -16.06
C VAL A 115 6.67 -11.00 -16.07
N ASN A 116 6.10 -9.81 -15.85
CA ASN A 116 6.82 -8.57 -15.64
C ASN A 116 7.18 -8.38 -14.17
N ILE A 117 8.31 -7.74 -13.91
CA ILE A 117 8.73 -7.32 -12.57
C ILE A 117 8.31 -5.86 -12.39
N ALA A 118 7.34 -5.61 -11.51
CA ALA A 118 6.89 -4.27 -11.15
C ALA A 118 7.78 -3.73 -10.02
N LEU A 119 8.74 -2.89 -10.36
CA LEU A 119 9.61 -2.23 -9.39
C LEU A 119 8.79 -1.24 -8.56
N GLU A 120 8.73 -1.45 -7.25
CA GLU A 120 7.94 -0.58 -6.38
C GLU A 120 8.71 0.70 -6.02
N THR A 121 8.02 1.84 -6.05
CA THR A 121 8.54 3.08 -5.46
C THR A 121 8.69 2.91 -3.95
N MET A 122 9.83 3.29 -3.38
CA MET A 122 10.14 3.08 -1.97
C MET A 122 10.07 4.38 -1.16
N ALA A 123 9.80 4.28 0.14
CA ALA A 123 9.81 5.45 1.02
C ALA A 123 11.23 6.03 1.23
N GLY A 124 12.28 5.25 0.99
CA GLY A 124 13.67 5.65 1.23
C GLY A 124 14.10 5.48 2.68
N LYS A 125 13.48 4.54 3.40
CA LYS A 125 13.80 4.22 4.78
C LYS A 125 15.14 3.50 4.84
N GLY A 126 16.03 4.00 5.69
CA GLY A 126 17.36 3.40 5.88
C GLY A 126 18.20 3.48 4.61
N THR A 127 18.28 2.37 3.88
CA THR A 127 19.16 2.22 2.70
C THR A 127 18.43 1.71 1.47
N GLU A 128 17.09 1.81 1.47
CA GLU A 128 16.24 1.47 0.34
C GLU A 128 16.63 2.25 -0.93
N ILE A 129 16.46 1.60 -2.07
CA ILE A 129 16.61 2.15 -3.41
C ILE A 129 15.26 2.09 -4.11
N GLY A 130 14.99 3.10 -4.94
CA GLY A 130 13.69 3.34 -5.55
C GLY A 130 12.94 4.47 -4.87
N ARG A 131 13.64 5.31 -4.09
CA ARG A 131 13.02 6.44 -3.36
C ARG A 131 12.72 7.64 -4.25
N SER A 132 13.26 7.67 -5.46
CA SER A 132 12.89 8.65 -6.47
C SER A 132 12.63 7.96 -7.80
N PHE A 133 11.84 8.60 -8.64
CA PHE A 133 11.58 8.10 -10.00
C PHE A 133 12.87 7.97 -10.81
N GLU A 134 13.87 8.82 -10.55
CA GLU A 134 15.18 8.78 -11.20
C GLU A 134 15.99 7.55 -10.76
N GLU A 135 15.91 7.10 -9.51
CA GLU A 135 16.55 5.85 -9.08
C GLU A 135 15.93 4.64 -9.80
N ILE A 136 14.59 4.59 -9.91
CA ILE A 136 13.87 3.54 -10.64
C ILE A 136 14.24 3.58 -12.14
N ALA A 137 14.21 4.75 -12.78
CA ALA A 137 14.60 4.91 -14.18
C ALA A 137 16.04 4.45 -14.42
N SER A 138 16.97 4.80 -13.52
CA SER A 138 18.38 4.38 -13.61
C SER A 138 18.56 2.86 -13.51
N ILE A 139 17.73 2.17 -12.73
CA ILE A 139 17.70 0.69 -12.73
C ILE A 139 17.20 0.18 -14.09
N ILE A 140 16.06 0.68 -14.56
CA ILE A 140 15.43 0.25 -15.82
C ILE A 140 16.37 0.43 -17.01
N GLU A 141 17.08 1.56 -17.09
CA GLU A 141 18.06 1.85 -18.15
C GLU A 141 19.24 0.89 -18.19
N LYS A 142 19.61 0.29 -17.05
CA LYS A 142 20.75 -0.63 -16.93
C LYS A 142 20.38 -2.10 -17.15
N VAL A 143 19.08 -2.42 -17.25
CA VAL A 143 18.60 -3.76 -17.53
C VAL A 143 18.48 -3.97 -19.04
N GLU A 144 19.05 -5.07 -19.55
CA GLU A 144 19.11 -5.36 -20.99
C GLU A 144 17.72 -5.61 -21.58
N ASP A 145 16.92 -6.48 -20.95
CA ASP A 145 15.52 -6.73 -21.31
C ASP A 145 14.55 -5.92 -20.45
N ASN A 146 14.71 -4.60 -20.47
CA ASN A 146 13.87 -3.71 -19.68
C ASN A 146 12.40 -3.66 -20.15
N SER A 147 12.05 -4.32 -21.25
CA SER A 147 10.65 -4.48 -21.69
C SER A 147 9.81 -5.28 -20.68
N ARG A 148 10.48 -6.09 -19.86
CA ARG A 148 9.89 -6.90 -18.78
C ARG A 148 9.83 -6.20 -17.43
N LEU A 149 10.15 -4.91 -17.38
CA LEU A 149 10.09 -4.10 -16.17
C LEU A 149 8.92 -3.11 -16.24
N THR A 150 8.04 -3.23 -15.26
CA THR A 150 6.96 -2.28 -14.98
C THR A 150 7.23 -1.61 -13.63
N VAL A 151 6.31 -0.76 -13.18
CA VAL A 151 6.43 -0.05 -11.90
C VAL A 151 5.15 -0.20 -11.09
N CYS A 152 5.33 -0.42 -9.79
CA CYS A 152 4.28 -0.25 -8.79
C CYS A 152 4.48 1.11 -8.10
N MET A 153 3.45 1.96 -8.10
CA MET A 153 3.48 3.22 -7.36
C MET A 153 2.75 3.07 -6.03
N ASP A 154 3.45 3.22 -4.93
CA ASP A 154 2.86 3.25 -3.59
C ASP A 154 2.69 4.69 -3.10
N THR A 155 1.46 5.07 -2.76
CA THR A 155 1.12 6.43 -2.34
C THR A 155 1.77 6.83 -1.01
N CYS A 156 1.87 5.92 -0.03
CA CYS A 156 2.56 6.19 1.23
C CYS A 156 4.06 6.37 0.98
N HIS A 157 4.66 5.55 0.13
CA HIS A 157 6.08 5.59 -0.18
C HIS A 157 6.46 6.89 -0.89
N ILE A 158 5.79 7.26 -1.98
CA ILE A 158 6.14 8.49 -2.70
C ILE A 158 5.87 9.73 -1.84
N HIS A 159 4.83 9.72 -1.01
CA HIS A 159 4.61 10.78 -0.02
C HIS A 159 5.76 10.87 0.98
N ASP A 160 6.15 9.74 1.59
CA ASP A 160 7.26 9.68 2.53
C ASP A 160 8.61 10.01 1.88
N ALA A 161 8.75 9.80 0.57
CA ALA A 161 9.94 10.16 -0.21
C ALA A 161 9.99 11.65 -0.58
N GLY A 162 8.87 12.37 -0.51
CA GLY A 162 8.81 13.82 -0.69
C GLY A 162 7.84 14.34 -1.75
N TYR A 163 7.19 13.46 -2.50
CA TYR A 163 6.26 13.82 -3.57
C TYR A 163 4.93 14.37 -3.00
N ASP A 164 4.43 15.47 -3.57
CA ASP A 164 3.25 16.18 -3.07
C ASP A 164 1.93 15.63 -3.62
N ILE A 165 1.62 14.37 -3.31
CA ILE A 165 0.37 13.75 -3.77
C ILE A 165 -0.88 14.26 -3.03
N VAL A 166 -0.71 15.08 -1.98
CA VAL A 166 -1.81 15.67 -1.22
C VAL A 166 -2.38 16.87 -1.95
N ASN A 167 -1.51 17.71 -2.52
CA ASN A 167 -1.90 18.98 -3.13
C ASN A 167 -1.72 19.02 -4.65
N ASP A 168 -0.86 18.16 -5.22
CA ASP A 168 -0.48 18.21 -6.64
C ASP A 168 -0.16 16.80 -7.19
N PHE A 169 -1.13 15.88 -7.10
CA PHE A 169 -0.96 14.54 -7.66
C PHE A 169 -0.73 14.56 -9.18
N ASP A 170 -1.37 15.49 -9.92
CA ASP A 170 -1.16 15.62 -11.36
C ASP A 170 0.28 15.96 -11.70
N GLY A 171 0.89 16.93 -10.99
CA GLY A 171 2.30 17.29 -11.17
C GLY A 171 3.25 16.14 -10.83
N VAL A 172 2.94 15.36 -9.79
CA VAL A 172 3.70 14.14 -9.46
C VAL A 172 3.60 13.10 -10.58
N LEU A 173 2.41 12.91 -11.15
CA LEU A 173 2.19 11.95 -12.23
C LEU A 173 2.82 12.40 -13.55
N GLU A 174 2.84 13.70 -13.83
CA GLU A 174 3.60 14.28 -14.95
C GLU A 174 5.12 14.11 -14.78
N GLN A 175 5.63 14.25 -13.55
CA GLN A 175 7.03 13.94 -13.28
C GLN A 175 7.31 12.45 -13.49
N PHE A 176 6.43 11.56 -13.03
CA PHE A 176 6.55 10.13 -13.28
C PHE A 176 6.59 9.80 -14.78
N ASP A 177 5.65 10.36 -15.55
CA ASP A 177 5.56 10.13 -17.00
C ASP A 177 6.82 10.59 -17.73
N ARG A 178 7.35 11.77 -17.36
CA ARG A 178 8.57 12.31 -17.96
C ARG A 178 9.82 11.49 -17.63
N THR A 179 9.90 10.92 -16.42
CA THR A 179 11.10 10.23 -15.93
C THR A 179 11.10 8.73 -16.24
N ILE A 180 9.95 8.06 -16.12
CA ILE A 180 9.82 6.61 -16.27
C ILE A 180 8.94 6.26 -17.48
N GLY A 181 7.85 7.00 -17.67
CA GLY A 181 6.79 6.69 -18.65
C GLY A 181 5.58 6.04 -17.99
N LEU A 182 4.39 6.61 -18.21
CA LEU A 182 3.13 6.11 -17.66
C LEU A 182 2.74 4.73 -18.20
N ASP A 183 3.23 4.35 -19.38
CA ASP A 183 3.05 3.03 -19.99
C ASP A 183 3.67 1.90 -19.17
N ARG A 184 4.62 2.22 -18.28
CA ARG A 184 5.22 1.25 -17.35
C ARG A 184 4.46 1.12 -16.02
N LEU A 185 3.55 2.03 -15.70
CA LEU A 185 2.80 1.96 -14.44
C LEU A 185 1.77 0.83 -14.53
N ALA A 186 1.99 -0.24 -13.76
CA ALA A 186 1.17 -1.46 -13.83
C ALA A 186 0.32 -1.69 -12.58
N VAL A 187 0.76 -1.20 -11.42
CA VAL A 187 0.09 -1.39 -10.13
C VAL A 187 0.17 -0.11 -9.32
N VAL A 188 -0.86 0.17 -8.53
CA VAL A 188 -0.83 1.23 -7.54
C VAL A 188 -1.15 0.63 -6.18
N HIS A 189 -0.24 0.77 -5.22
CA HIS A 189 -0.54 0.53 -3.82
C HIS A 189 -1.11 1.81 -3.20
N LEU A 190 -2.27 1.68 -2.58
CA LEU A 190 -3.09 2.77 -2.10
C LEU A 190 -3.06 2.77 -0.57
N ASN A 191 -2.06 3.47 -0.02
CA ASN A 191 -1.77 3.54 1.40
C ASN A 191 -1.73 5.01 1.87
N ASP A 192 -2.47 5.33 2.93
CA ASP A 192 -2.31 6.62 3.63
C ASP A 192 -1.03 6.55 4.49
N SER A 193 -0.45 7.69 4.89
CA SER A 193 0.81 7.72 5.66
C SER A 193 0.62 8.22 7.08
N LYS A 194 1.27 7.58 8.05
CA LYS A 194 1.37 8.08 9.44
C LYS A 194 2.37 9.22 9.60
N ASN A 195 3.14 9.55 8.58
CA ASN A 195 4.25 10.49 8.67
C ASN A 195 4.05 11.70 7.75
N PHE A 196 4.70 12.80 8.07
CA PHE A 196 4.72 13.98 7.21
C PHE A 196 5.51 13.69 5.93
N ARG A 197 5.15 14.38 4.85
CA ARG A 197 5.80 14.28 3.55
C ARG A 197 7.33 14.39 3.69
N GLY A 198 8.06 13.48 3.06
CA GLY A 198 9.54 13.46 3.12
C GLY A 198 10.13 12.82 4.38
N ALA A 199 9.36 12.09 5.20
CA ALA A 199 9.85 11.48 6.43
C ALA A 199 10.72 10.23 6.24
N GLY A 200 10.59 9.53 5.11
CA GLY A 200 11.28 8.26 4.82
C GLY A 200 11.09 7.18 5.88
N LYS A 201 9.84 6.88 6.25
CA LYS A 201 9.52 5.98 7.38
C LYS A 201 8.73 4.73 7.01
N ASP A 202 7.93 4.79 5.95
CA ASP A 202 7.11 3.65 5.49
C ASP A 202 6.24 3.14 6.64
N ARG A 203 5.18 3.90 6.96
CA ARG A 203 4.19 3.50 7.97
C ARG A 203 2.81 3.85 7.47
N HIS A 204 2.12 2.82 6.98
CA HIS A 204 0.79 2.97 6.42
C HIS A 204 -0.22 3.32 7.51
N ALA A 205 -1.25 4.08 7.14
CA ALA A 205 -2.43 4.39 7.94
C ALA A 205 -3.70 3.92 7.22
N PRO A 206 -4.80 3.68 7.94
CA PRO A 206 -6.11 3.54 7.32
C PRO A 206 -6.44 4.79 6.49
N ILE A 207 -7.19 4.62 5.40
CA ILE A 207 -7.54 5.73 4.49
C ILE A 207 -8.25 6.84 5.25
N GLY A 208 -7.71 8.06 5.17
CA GLY A 208 -8.26 9.24 5.83
C GLY A 208 -7.77 9.46 7.27
N ALA A 209 -7.21 8.42 7.89
CA ALA A 209 -6.62 8.50 9.23
C ALA A 209 -5.14 8.89 9.21
N GLY A 210 -4.52 9.04 8.04
CA GLY A 210 -3.14 9.47 7.87
C GLY A 210 -3.01 10.92 7.37
N LEU A 211 -1.79 11.29 7.00
CA LEU A 211 -1.39 12.62 6.56
C LEU A 211 -1.56 12.83 5.05
N ILE A 212 -1.87 11.80 4.26
CA ILE A 212 -2.34 11.98 2.88
C ILE A 212 -3.82 12.36 2.89
N GLY A 213 -4.64 11.60 3.62
CA GLY A 213 -6.05 11.91 3.86
C GLY A 213 -7.01 11.48 2.75
N PHE A 214 -8.30 11.39 3.08
CA PHE A 214 -9.31 10.77 2.21
C PHE A 214 -9.48 11.50 0.88
N ASP A 215 -9.54 12.84 0.87
CA ASP A 215 -9.80 13.61 -0.36
C ASP A 215 -8.74 13.36 -1.43
N ALA A 216 -7.46 13.32 -1.05
CA ALA A 216 -6.35 13.01 -1.95
C ALA A 216 -6.41 11.55 -2.42
N MET A 217 -6.67 10.60 -1.52
CA MET A 217 -6.80 9.19 -1.89
C MET A 217 -7.98 8.94 -2.84
N ASN A 218 -9.10 9.62 -2.62
CA ASN A 218 -10.27 9.55 -3.49
C ASN A 218 -9.99 10.19 -4.86
N TYR A 219 -9.23 11.29 -4.90
CA TYR A 219 -8.75 11.88 -6.16
C TYR A 219 -7.90 10.89 -6.96
N ILE A 220 -6.91 10.27 -6.30
CA ILE A 220 -6.00 9.28 -6.92
C ILE A 220 -6.78 8.09 -7.49
N VAL A 221 -7.70 7.50 -6.72
CA VAL A 221 -8.49 6.34 -7.17
C VAL A 221 -9.33 6.65 -8.41
N ASN A 222 -9.85 7.87 -8.52
CA ASN A 222 -10.70 8.28 -9.63
C ASN A 222 -9.91 8.94 -10.78
N HIS A 223 -8.59 9.07 -10.65
CA HIS A 223 -7.77 9.77 -11.63
C HIS A 223 -7.76 9.02 -12.97
N GLU A 224 -8.08 9.74 -14.06
CA GLU A 224 -8.37 9.14 -15.36
C GLU A 224 -7.23 8.28 -15.93
N LYS A 225 -5.98 8.68 -15.67
CA LYS A 225 -4.78 8.01 -16.19
C LYS A 225 -4.44 6.71 -15.45
N ILE A 226 -5.04 6.42 -14.29
CA ILE A 226 -4.66 5.26 -13.48
C ILE A 226 -5.84 4.41 -13.00
N ARG A 227 -7.08 4.91 -13.03
CA ARG A 227 -8.27 4.18 -12.56
C ARG A 227 -8.56 2.84 -13.26
N HIS A 228 -7.87 2.55 -14.36
CA HIS A 228 -7.97 1.29 -15.11
C HIS A 228 -6.99 0.23 -14.61
N LEU A 229 -6.02 0.60 -13.77
CA LEU A 229 -5.02 -0.28 -13.18
C LEU A 229 -5.57 -1.00 -11.93
N PRO A 230 -4.94 -2.09 -11.49
CA PRO A 230 -5.17 -2.63 -10.16
C PRO A 230 -4.69 -1.64 -9.07
N LEU A 231 -5.63 -1.18 -8.24
CA LEU A 231 -5.36 -0.38 -7.04
C LEU A 231 -5.54 -1.27 -5.80
N VAL A 232 -4.48 -1.44 -5.03
CA VAL A 232 -4.41 -2.43 -3.93
C VAL A 232 -4.21 -1.71 -2.60
N LEU A 233 -5.06 -2.01 -1.60
CA LEU A 233 -4.88 -1.53 -0.23
C LEU A 233 -3.91 -2.44 0.53
N GLU A 234 -2.98 -1.84 1.26
CA GLU A 234 -2.11 -2.51 2.25
C GLU A 234 -2.18 -1.78 3.61
N THR A 235 -3.34 -1.18 3.88
CA THR A 235 -3.61 -0.45 5.11
C THR A 235 -3.53 -1.40 6.32
N PRO A 236 -3.12 -0.88 7.48
CA PRO A 236 -2.90 -1.71 8.66
C PRO A 236 -4.20 -2.30 9.18
N TRP A 237 -4.11 -3.52 9.71
CA TRP A 237 -5.23 -4.13 10.43
C TRP A 237 -5.37 -3.47 11.82
N ILE A 238 -6.60 -3.38 12.32
CA ILE A 238 -6.94 -2.62 13.52
C ILE A 238 -7.58 -3.53 14.57
N SER A 239 -7.13 -3.42 15.81
CA SER A 239 -7.80 -3.96 17.01
C SER A 239 -7.21 -3.33 18.28
N LYS A 240 -8.02 -3.18 19.34
CA LYS A 240 -7.58 -2.88 20.71
C LYS A 240 -6.88 -4.06 21.36
N GLU A 241 -7.20 -5.27 20.92
CA GLU A 241 -6.62 -6.52 21.42
C GLU A 241 -5.65 -7.10 20.40
N LYS A 242 -4.39 -7.24 20.83
CA LYS A 242 -3.33 -7.85 20.02
C LYS A 242 -3.69 -9.29 19.65
N GLY A 243 -3.59 -9.62 18.36
CA GLY A 243 -3.94 -10.93 17.81
C GLY A 243 -5.39 -11.03 17.30
N ASN A 244 -6.21 -10.00 17.52
CA ASN A 244 -7.59 -9.90 17.03
C ASN A 244 -7.75 -8.82 15.95
N GLU A 245 -6.65 -8.36 15.36
CA GLU A 245 -6.66 -7.32 14.33
C GLU A 245 -7.52 -7.75 13.13
N ARG A 246 -8.30 -6.80 12.60
CA ARG A 246 -9.12 -6.99 11.40
C ARG A 246 -8.76 -5.96 10.33
N PRO A 247 -8.76 -6.34 9.04
CA PRO A 247 -8.61 -5.36 7.96
C PRO A 247 -9.88 -4.52 7.82
N MET A 248 -9.73 -3.22 7.56
CA MET A 248 -10.86 -2.32 7.24
C MET A 248 -11.12 -2.19 5.73
N TYR A 249 -10.49 -3.05 4.91
CA TYR A 249 -10.54 -2.97 3.45
C TYR A 249 -11.96 -2.91 2.90
N GLU A 250 -12.91 -3.60 3.53
CA GLU A 250 -14.31 -3.59 3.09
C GLU A 250 -14.92 -2.19 3.15
N ALA A 251 -14.72 -1.48 4.26
CA ALA A 251 -15.19 -0.11 4.44
C ALA A 251 -14.41 0.86 3.54
N GLU A 252 -13.08 0.75 3.51
CA GLU A 252 -12.23 1.61 2.69
C GLU A 252 -12.56 1.51 1.20
N ILE A 253 -12.75 0.30 0.67
CA ILE A 253 -13.15 0.07 -0.73
C ILE A 253 -14.56 0.61 -0.99
N ALA A 254 -15.51 0.36 -0.10
CA ALA A 254 -16.88 0.86 -0.28
C ALA A 254 -16.92 2.39 -0.31
N LEU A 255 -16.10 3.05 0.52
CA LEU A 255 -15.97 4.51 0.56
C LEU A 255 -15.37 5.06 -0.72
N LEU A 256 -14.23 4.52 -1.16
CA LEU A 256 -13.54 4.97 -2.37
C LEU A 256 -14.35 4.74 -3.66
N ARG A 257 -15.28 3.76 -3.65
CA ARG A 257 -16.19 3.49 -4.76
C ARG A 257 -17.51 4.28 -4.69
N GLY A 258 -17.78 4.96 -3.58
CA GLY A 258 -19.09 5.58 -3.34
C GLY A 258 -20.24 4.56 -3.22
N GLU A 259 -19.95 3.34 -2.73
CA GLU A 259 -20.90 2.23 -2.62
C GLU A 259 -21.26 1.88 -1.15
N VAL A 260 -21.05 2.81 -0.21
CA VAL A 260 -21.25 2.57 1.24
C VAL A 260 -22.67 2.12 1.56
N ASP A 261 -23.69 2.84 1.08
CA ASP A 261 -25.11 2.53 1.35
C ASP A 261 -25.48 1.14 0.83
N LYS A 262 -25.02 0.81 -0.38
CA LYS A 262 -25.23 -0.51 -0.98
C LYS A 262 -24.53 -1.61 -0.18
N ARG A 263 -23.39 -1.31 0.44
CA ARG A 263 -22.57 -2.30 1.15
C ARG A 263 -23.02 -2.52 2.59
N PHE A 264 -23.37 -1.46 3.30
CA PHE A 264 -23.64 -1.49 4.75
C PHE A 264 -25.08 -1.12 5.13
N GLY A 265 -25.90 -0.67 4.18
CA GLY A 265 -27.28 -0.25 4.39
C GLY A 265 -27.41 1.18 4.93
N ASP A 266 -28.62 1.73 4.84
CA ASP A 266 -28.91 3.14 5.16
C ASP A 266 -28.56 3.52 6.61
N GLU A 267 -28.80 2.62 7.56
CA GLU A 267 -28.49 2.83 8.99
C GLU A 267 -26.99 3.09 9.24
N PHE A 268 -26.12 2.64 8.33
CA PHE A 268 -24.70 2.91 8.44
C PHE A 268 -24.41 4.41 8.37
N MET A 269 -25.00 5.14 7.43
CA MET A 269 -24.76 6.57 7.27
C MET A 269 -25.35 7.38 8.42
N ASP A 270 -26.53 6.99 8.93
CA ASP A 270 -27.09 7.58 10.16
C ASP A 270 -26.10 7.48 11.33
N HIS A 271 -25.39 6.36 11.47
CA HIS A 271 -24.35 6.21 12.49
C HIS A 271 -23.15 7.14 12.26
N VAL A 272 -22.73 7.33 11.01
CA VAL A 272 -21.59 8.18 10.69
C VAL A 272 -21.95 9.66 10.91
N GLU A 273 -23.18 10.08 10.61
CA GLU A 273 -23.69 11.41 10.96
C GLU A 273 -23.77 11.62 12.49
N ARG A 274 -24.20 10.60 13.24
CA ARG A 274 -24.18 10.62 14.70
C ARG A 274 -22.75 10.77 15.26
N LEU A 275 -21.76 10.11 14.65
CA LEU A 275 -20.35 10.30 14.98
C LEU A 275 -19.91 11.74 14.72
N ASP A 276 -20.21 12.26 13.54
CA ASP A 276 -19.85 13.63 13.16
C ASP A 276 -20.43 14.66 14.13
N PHE A 277 -21.72 14.55 14.46
CA PHE A 277 -22.36 15.39 15.46
C PHE A 277 -21.73 15.27 16.84
N PHE A 278 -21.42 14.04 17.27
CA PHE A 278 -20.76 13.78 18.56
C PHE A 278 -19.37 14.42 18.65
N PHE A 279 -18.56 14.31 17.59
CA PHE A 279 -17.20 14.87 17.54
C PHE A 279 -17.21 16.39 17.38
N ARG A 280 -18.12 16.96 16.57
CA ARG A 280 -18.28 18.42 16.44
C ARG A 280 -18.60 19.09 17.77
N LYS A 281 -19.38 18.44 18.65
CA LYS A 281 -19.65 18.95 20.02
C LYS A 281 -18.43 18.99 20.94
N GLN A 282 -17.33 18.35 20.53
CA GLN A 282 -16.05 18.32 21.24
C GLN A 282 -14.98 19.12 20.49
N ASP A 283 -15.39 19.98 19.56
CA ASP A 283 -14.50 20.79 18.70
C ASP A 283 -13.52 19.93 17.87
N ILE A 284 -13.89 18.68 17.57
CA ILE A 284 -13.08 17.78 16.74
C ILE A 284 -13.49 17.95 15.29
N THR A 285 -12.60 18.52 14.49
CA THR A 285 -12.71 18.65 13.04
C THR A 285 -11.85 17.58 12.36
N ARG A 286 -12.50 16.58 11.77
CA ARG A 286 -11.92 15.43 11.03
C ARG A 286 -10.44 15.56 10.64
N ARG A 287 -10.17 16.32 9.58
CA ARG A 287 -8.83 16.45 8.98
C ARG A 287 -7.82 17.14 9.88
N GLU A 288 -8.23 18.24 10.53
CA GLU A 288 -7.39 19.02 11.42
C GLU A 288 -7.03 18.22 12.68
N TYR A 289 -7.97 17.42 13.20
CA TYR A 289 -7.72 16.49 14.30
C TYR A 289 -6.67 15.44 13.93
N VAL A 290 -6.83 14.77 12.78
CA VAL A 290 -5.85 13.77 12.31
C VAL A 290 -4.46 14.38 12.19
N ILE A 291 -4.33 15.52 11.51
CA ILE A 291 -3.06 16.23 11.35
C ILE A 291 -2.48 16.64 12.72
N GLY A 292 -3.31 17.22 13.60
CA GLY A 292 -2.89 17.69 14.91
C GLY A 292 -2.41 16.58 15.84
N ILE A 293 -3.05 15.40 15.80
CA ILE A 293 -2.59 14.23 16.56
C ILE A 293 -1.27 13.69 16.01
N TRP A 294 -1.11 13.59 14.69
CA TRP A 294 0.18 13.17 14.11
C TRP A 294 1.31 14.17 14.40
N ASP A 295 1.03 15.48 14.33
CA ASP A 295 1.96 16.54 14.73
C ASP A 295 2.41 16.37 16.20
N LEU A 296 1.45 16.20 17.10
CA LEU A 296 1.71 15.98 18.53
C LEU A 296 2.55 14.71 18.75
N LEU A 297 2.20 13.60 18.11
CA LEU A 297 2.93 12.33 18.23
C LEU A 297 4.34 12.39 17.64
N LYS A 298 4.59 13.32 16.72
CA LYS A 298 5.90 13.53 16.08
C LYS A 298 6.78 14.49 16.88
N ASN A 299 6.21 15.59 17.34
CA ASN A 299 6.96 16.75 17.82
C ASN A 299 6.94 16.90 19.36
N ASP A 300 6.03 16.23 20.07
CA ASP A 300 5.98 16.26 21.54
C ASP A 300 6.15 14.86 22.14
N ALA A 301 7.40 14.52 22.46
CA ALA A 301 7.75 13.25 23.08
C ALA A 301 7.09 13.05 24.46
N LYS A 302 6.80 14.12 25.20
CA LYS A 302 6.14 14.04 26.51
C LYS A 302 4.66 13.73 26.34
N ALA A 303 3.98 14.41 25.41
CA ALA A 303 2.58 14.15 25.08
C ALA A 303 2.42 12.73 24.50
N LYS A 304 3.31 12.31 23.59
CA LYS A 304 3.34 10.93 23.07
C LYS A 304 3.51 9.89 24.17
N LYS A 305 4.37 10.15 25.17
CA LYS A 305 4.56 9.24 26.30
C LYS A 305 3.32 9.19 27.21
N ALA A 306 2.59 10.30 27.34
CA ALA A 306 1.37 10.37 28.14
C ALA A 306 0.19 9.66 27.44
N ASP A 307 0.05 9.85 26.13
CA ASP A 307 -0.92 9.18 25.28
C ASP A 307 -0.33 8.95 23.89
N GLY A 308 0.04 7.70 23.61
CA GLY A 308 0.66 7.28 22.36
C GLY A 308 -0.33 6.81 21.30
N ARG A 309 -1.64 6.85 21.58
CA ARG A 309 -2.68 6.36 20.68
C ARG A 309 -2.74 7.19 19.41
N GLU A 310 -2.97 6.52 18.29
CA GLU A 310 -3.11 7.12 16.96
C GLU A 310 -4.50 7.78 16.80
N PRO A 311 -4.74 8.62 15.78
CA PRO A 311 -5.98 9.40 15.67
C PRO A 311 -7.24 8.53 15.71
N MET A 312 -7.31 7.48 14.90
CA MET A 312 -8.47 6.59 14.84
C MET A 312 -8.71 5.84 16.16
N GLU A 313 -7.63 5.42 16.85
CA GLU A 313 -7.73 4.74 18.14
C GLU A 313 -8.28 5.67 19.23
N ARG A 314 -7.89 6.94 19.24
CA ARG A 314 -8.44 7.94 20.17
C ARG A 314 -9.93 8.16 19.93
N LEU A 315 -10.34 8.30 18.66
CA LEU A 315 -11.74 8.46 18.31
C LEU A 315 -12.57 7.24 18.68
N TYR A 316 -12.03 6.04 18.49
CA TYR A 316 -12.66 4.79 18.94
C TYR A 316 -12.90 4.80 20.45
N ASP A 317 -11.88 5.13 21.25
CA ASP A 317 -12.01 5.15 22.71
C ASP A 317 -13.06 6.17 23.16
N MET A 318 -13.12 7.36 22.54
CA MET A 318 -14.17 8.36 22.79
C MET A 318 -15.58 7.81 22.52
N VAL A 319 -15.77 7.08 21.42
CA VAL A 319 -17.05 6.47 21.04
C VAL A 319 -17.46 5.39 22.04
N LYS A 320 -16.51 4.56 22.50
CA LYS A 320 -16.74 3.51 23.48
C LYS A 320 -17.07 4.10 24.86
N GLU A 321 -16.33 5.11 25.31
CA GLU A 321 -16.56 5.78 26.59
C GLU A 321 -17.93 6.46 26.63
N ALA A 322 -18.34 7.10 25.54
CA ALA A 322 -19.66 7.71 25.39
C ALA A 322 -20.80 6.69 25.21
N ARG A 323 -20.48 5.40 25.01
CA ARG A 323 -21.44 4.33 24.70
C ARG A 323 -22.38 4.72 23.57
N LEU A 324 -21.84 5.29 22.49
CA LEU A 324 -22.65 5.81 21.39
C LEU A 324 -23.38 4.69 20.62
N PHE A 325 -22.73 3.53 20.51
CA PHE A 325 -23.22 2.34 19.82
C PHE A 325 -22.95 1.07 20.65
N PRO A 326 -23.65 0.88 21.78
CA PRO A 326 -23.38 -0.23 22.71
C PRO A 326 -23.61 -1.62 22.09
N GLU A 327 -24.43 -1.70 21.05
CA GLU A 327 -24.77 -2.91 20.31
C GLU A 327 -23.71 -3.33 19.27
N LEU A 328 -22.82 -2.42 18.87
CA LEU A 328 -21.87 -2.67 17.80
C LEU A 328 -20.57 -3.30 18.32
N THR A 329 -20.02 -4.20 17.50
CA THR A 329 -18.68 -4.74 17.71
C THR A 329 -17.61 -3.68 17.46
N GLU A 330 -16.38 -3.97 17.89
CA GLU A 330 -15.23 -3.11 17.61
C GLU A 330 -15.04 -2.88 16.10
N GLU A 331 -15.06 -3.95 15.31
CA GLU A 331 -14.95 -3.91 13.85
C GLU A 331 -16.02 -3.01 13.22
N GLN A 332 -17.27 -3.15 13.67
CA GLN A 332 -18.38 -2.33 13.17
C GLN A 332 -18.22 -0.84 13.51
N ILE A 333 -17.69 -0.50 14.68
CA ILE A 333 -17.37 0.88 15.05
C ILE A 333 -16.22 1.40 14.18
N ASN A 334 -15.17 0.60 13.98
CA ASN A 334 -14.03 1.00 13.16
C ASN A 334 -14.42 1.23 11.70
N HIS A 335 -15.32 0.43 11.11
CA HIS A 335 -15.89 0.72 9.79
C HIS A 335 -16.53 2.12 9.72
N ARG A 336 -17.31 2.50 10.75
CA ARG A 336 -17.96 3.82 10.81
C ARG A 336 -16.94 4.95 11.02
N LEU A 337 -15.86 4.70 11.77
CA LEU A 337 -14.75 5.65 11.91
C LEU A 337 -13.97 5.83 10.60
N SER A 338 -13.74 4.76 9.84
CA SER A 338 -13.17 4.87 8.48
C SER A 338 -14.05 5.75 7.60
N ALA A 339 -15.37 5.58 7.66
CA ALA A 339 -16.32 6.40 6.92
C ALA A 339 -16.39 7.85 7.43
N TYR A 340 -16.23 8.07 8.73
CA TYR A 340 -16.17 9.41 9.30
C TYR A 340 -15.06 10.24 8.66
N PHE A 341 -13.88 9.66 8.39
CA PHE A 341 -12.80 10.38 7.72
C PHE A 341 -13.12 10.80 6.27
N ALA A 342 -14.13 10.20 5.65
CA ALA A 342 -14.52 10.41 4.26
C ALA A 342 -15.69 11.39 4.05
N ILE A 343 -16.43 11.77 5.09
CA ILE A 343 -17.57 12.68 4.94
C ILE A 343 -17.05 14.06 4.47
N PRO A 344 -17.71 14.72 3.50
CA PRO A 344 -17.40 16.10 3.12
C PRO A 344 -17.51 17.10 4.28
N LYS A 345 -16.82 18.24 4.21
CA LYS A 345 -16.90 19.30 5.26
C LYS A 345 -18.33 19.85 5.49
N TYR A 346 -19.25 19.64 4.54
CA TYR A 346 -20.60 20.21 4.51
C TYR A 346 -21.69 19.19 4.15
N SER A 347 -21.78 18.09 4.89
CA SER A 347 -23.05 17.36 5.03
C SER A 347 -23.87 18.02 6.13
#